data_AF-A0A7X6A186-F1
#
_entry.id   AF-A0A7X6A186-F1
#
_cell.length_a   1.000
_cell.length_b   1.000
_cell.length_c   1.000
_cell.angle_alpha   90.00
_cell.angle_beta   90.00
_cell.angle_gamma   90.00
#
_symmetry.space_group_name_H-M   'P 1'
#
loop_
_entity.id
_entity.type
_entity.pdbx_description
1 polymer ?
#
loop_
_entity_poly.entity_id
_entity_poly.type
_entity_poly.pdbx_seq_one_letter_code
_entity_poly.pdbx_strand_id
1 'polypeptide(L)'
;MSGVEDMIHTAESDLGLGEPNKIQKWYRDRNGPAFGGNFPWCDASITYWAWHSGNEGAVTFGGDFALTTAHARAFKTRAQWHVDIAGIRRGDIVFFDWGGTDVKAKIDHVGIVTGVSGSKVYTIEGNYGDVCERHVRKSNWIAGYGRPIYVHSGGPRTGFVIFPGKSFFVTGRRSPIIAAMHDRLVAVGCNKYETQTNKDVWGSGDLRSYSAWQQKLGFQGSVSQPGSDADGIPGKDSWDRLKVPRT
;
A
#
# COMPACT_ATOMS: atom_id res chain seq x y z
N MET A 1 9.18 -6.07 6.80
CA MET A 1 8.12 -6.84 6.15
C MET A 1 6.88 -6.30 6.78
N SER A 2 6.01 -5.74 5.95
CA SER A 2 4.77 -5.15 6.41
C SER A 2 3.79 -6.25 6.75
N GLY A 3 3.03 -6.02 7.81
CA GLY A 3 1.99 -6.94 8.27
C GLY A 3 0.62 -6.55 7.72
N VAL A 4 -0.38 -7.31 8.17
CA VAL A 4 -1.80 -7.00 7.95
C VAL A 4 -2.17 -5.61 8.47
N GLU A 5 -1.57 -5.18 9.59
CA GLU A 5 -1.86 -3.87 10.18
C GLU A 5 -1.39 -2.71 9.32
N ASP A 6 -0.26 -2.84 8.62
CA ASP A 6 0.22 -1.81 7.69
C ASP A 6 -0.72 -1.67 6.48
N MET A 7 -1.26 -2.80 6.00
CA MET A 7 -2.27 -2.81 4.94
C MET A 7 -3.53 -2.06 5.38
N ILE A 8 -4.04 -2.39 6.57
CA ILE A 8 -5.28 -1.79 7.08
C ILE A 8 -5.08 -0.32 7.42
N HIS A 9 -3.97 0.08 8.04
CA HIS A 9 -3.67 1.50 8.28
C HIS A 9 -3.60 2.30 6.98
N THR A 10 -3.04 1.72 5.91
CA THR A 10 -2.98 2.40 4.60
C THR A 10 -4.40 2.60 4.06
N ALA A 11 -5.27 1.59 4.16
CA ALA A 11 -6.68 1.71 3.78
C ALA A 11 -7.45 2.75 4.63
N GLU A 12 -7.21 2.78 5.94
CA GLU A 12 -7.82 3.74 6.87
C GLU A 12 -7.44 5.19 6.55
N SER A 13 -6.23 5.42 6.04
CA SER A 13 -5.77 6.76 5.65
C SER A 13 -6.54 7.36 4.46
N ASP A 14 -7.31 6.55 3.75
CA ASP A 14 -8.11 6.94 2.59
C ASP A 14 -9.60 7.04 2.88
N LEU A 15 -10.05 6.87 4.13
CA LEU A 15 -11.46 7.05 4.49
C LEU A 15 -11.93 8.46 4.15
N GLY A 16 -13.07 8.55 3.44
CA GLY A 16 -13.64 9.80 2.92
C GLY A 16 -13.07 10.25 1.56
N LEU A 17 -12.14 9.51 0.97
CA LEU A 17 -11.59 9.83 -0.35
C LEU A 17 -12.65 9.60 -1.45
N GLY A 18 -13.13 10.70 -2.06
CA GLY A 18 -14.10 10.69 -3.16
C GLY A 18 -13.47 10.61 -4.56
N GLU A 19 -14.20 10.94 -5.63
CA GLU A 19 -13.69 10.99 -7.02
C GLU A 19 -13.63 12.42 -7.61
N PRO A 20 -12.69 12.69 -8.55
CA PRO A 20 -11.52 11.89 -8.89
C PRO A 20 -10.43 11.98 -7.81
N ASN A 21 -9.55 10.98 -7.70
CA ASN A 21 -8.60 10.92 -6.59
C ASN A 21 -7.15 10.49 -6.91
N LYS A 22 -6.33 10.54 -5.85
CA LYS A 22 -4.91 10.16 -5.87
C LYS A 22 -4.67 8.69 -6.23
N ILE A 23 -5.60 7.79 -5.91
CA ILE A 23 -5.47 6.35 -6.21
C ILE A 23 -5.65 6.13 -7.71
N GLN A 24 -6.71 6.69 -8.29
CA GLN A 24 -6.95 6.63 -9.74
C GLN A 24 -5.80 7.26 -10.52
N LYS A 25 -5.28 8.40 -10.05
CA LYS A 25 -4.10 9.03 -10.64
C LYS A 25 -2.87 8.11 -10.57
N TRP A 26 -2.55 7.59 -9.38
CA TRP A 26 -1.39 6.71 -9.18
C TRP A 26 -1.48 5.46 -10.05
N TYR A 27 -2.65 4.83 -10.09
CA TYR A 27 -2.87 3.60 -10.84
C TYR A 27 -2.71 3.85 -12.34
N ARG A 28 -3.25 4.97 -12.86
CA ARG A 28 -3.06 5.38 -14.26
C ARG A 28 -1.60 5.65 -14.59
N ASP A 29 -0.89 6.44 -13.77
CA ASP A 29 0.51 6.77 -14.01
C ASP A 29 1.39 5.51 -14.09
N ARG A 30 0.98 4.45 -13.37
CA ARG A 30 1.66 3.16 -13.33
C ARG A 30 1.26 2.18 -14.44
N ASN A 31 -0.01 2.19 -14.88
CA ASN A 31 -0.57 1.19 -15.79
C ASN A 31 -0.88 1.74 -17.20
N GLY A 32 -0.66 3.04 -17.42
CA GLY A 32 -0.71 3.66 -18.74
C GLY A 32 -2.10 4.16 -19.16
N PRO A 33 -2.23 4.58 -20.44
CA PRO A 33 -3.36 5.37 -20.93
C PRO A 33 -4.70 4.61 -20.97
N ALA A 34 -4.70 3.28 -20.84
CA ALA A 34 -5.93 2.48 -20.73
C ALA A 34 -6.79 2.86 -19.50
N PHE A 35 -6.18 3.51 -18.49
CA PHE A 35 -6.85 4.02 -17.29
C PHE A 35 -7.04 5.55 -17.34
N GLY A 36 -7.20 6.11 -18.54
CA GLY A 36 -7.48 7.52 -18.78
C GLY A 36 -8.82 7.97 -18.19
N GLY A 37 -8.88 9.19 -17.65
CA GLY A 37 -10.11 9.76 -17.08
C GLY A 37 -10.47 9.21 -15.69
N ASN A 38 -11.77 9.23 -15.38
CA ASN A 38 -12.36 8.68 -14.16
C ASN A 38 -12.75 7.21 -14.42
N PHE A 39 -12.44 6.30 -13.50
CA PHE A 39 -12.74 4.87 -13.66
C PHE A 39 -13.03 4.20 -12.30
N PRO A 40 -13.82 3.12 -12.26
CA PRO A 40 -14.09 2.40 -11.01
C PRO A 40 -12.79 1.94 -10.33
N TRP A 41 -12.60 2.32 -9.07
CA TRP A 41 -11.31 2.18 -8.39
C TRP A 41 -11.35 1.28 -7.15
N CYS A 42 -12.39 0.47 -6.98
CA CYS A 42 -12.49 -0.46 -5.85
C CYS A 42 -11.27 -1.38 -5.75
N ASP A 43 -10.89 -2.08 -6.82
CA ASP A 43 -9.72 -2.96 -6.79
C ASP A 43 -8.39 -2.21 -6.95
N ALA A 44 -8.42 -1.09 -7.66
CA ALA A 44 -7.27 -0.17 -7.71
C ALA A 44 -6.89 0.33 -6.31
N SER A 45 -7.87 0.49 -5.40
CA SER A 45 -7.62 0.82 -4.00
C SER A 45 -6.88 -0.30 -3.25
N ILE A 46 -7.29 -1.56 -3.43
CA ILE A 46 -6.59 -2.71 -2.84
C ILE A 46 -5.16 -2.79 -3.35
N THR A 47 -4.96 -2.57 -4.66
CA THR A 47 -3.63 -2.50 -5.27
C THR A 47 -2.80 -1.38 -4.64
N TYR A 48 -3.35 -0.16 -4.57
CA TYR A 48 -2.68 0.99 -3.98
C TYR A 48 -2.27 0.74 -2.52
N TRP A 49 -3.19 0.22 -1.70
CA TRP A 49 -2.90 -0.11 -0.30
C TRP A 49 -1.85 -1.20 -0.16
N ALA A 50 -1.85 -2.20 -1.03
CA ALA A 50 -0.83 -3.25 -1.03
C ALA A 50 0.56 -2.67 -1.31
N TRP A 51 0.70 -1.89 -2.39
CA TRP A 51 1.99 -1.27 -2.76
C TRP A 51 2.49 -0.23 -1.76
N HIS A 52 1.58 0.51 -1.11
CA HIS A 52 1.97 1.54 -0.15
C HIS A 52 2.10 1.04 1.29
N SER A 53 1.61 -0.17 1.58
CA SER A 53 1.92 -0.86 2.83
C SER A 53 3.16 -1.76 2.71
N GLY A 54 3.56 -2.18 1.51
CA GLY A 54 4.65 -3.17 1.29
C GLY A 54 4.16 -4.62 1.21
N ASN A 55 2.85 -4.80 1.01
CA ASN A 55 2.16 -6.09 0.94
C ASN A 55 1.83 -6.52 -0.50
N GLU A 56 2.39 -5.88 -1.52
CA GLU A 56 2.15 -6.19 -2.94
C GLU A 56 2.45 -7.67 -3.28
N GLY A 57 3.49 -8.26 -2.70
CA GLY A 57 3.80 -9.68 -2.91
C GLY A 57 2.72 -10.62 -2.33
N ALA A 58 2.11 -10.25 -1.21
CA ALA A 58 1.12 -11.07 -0.51
C ALA A 58 -0.29 -10.90 -1.06
N VAL A 59 -0.65 -9.65 -1.39
CA VAL A 59 -2.01 -9.25 -1.76
C VAL A 59 -2.18 -9.30 -3.27
N THR A 60 -1.29 -8.66 -4.04
CA THR A 60 -1.42 -8.55 -5.50
C THR A 60 -0.46 -9.45 -6.29
N PHE A 61 0.32 -10.27 -5.58
CA PHE A 61 1.34 -11.15 -6.16
C PHE A 61 2.39 -10.40 -6.99
N GLY A 62 2.69 -9.16 -6.59
CA GLY A 62 3.60 -8.26 -7.28
C GLY A 62 3.04 -7.60 -8.55
N GLY A 63 1.75 -7.82 -8.85
CA GLY A 63 1.04 -7.18 -9.94
C GLY A 63 0.10 -6.06 -9.48
N ASP A 64 -0.76 -5.65 -10.41
CA ASP A 64 -1.76 -4.62 -10.22
C ASP A 64 -3.13 -5.14 -10.69
N PHE A 65 -4.18 -4.87 -9.92
CA PHE A 65 -5.55 -5.25 -10.25
C PHE A 65 -6.49 -4.04 -10.24
N ALA A 66 -7.21 -3.85 -11.33
CA ALA A 66 -8.37 -2.97 -11.43
C ALA A 66 -9.68 -3.76 -11.65
N LEU A 67 -9.57 -5.05 -11.99
CA LEU A 67 -10.69 -5.93 -12.28
C LEU A 67 -10.81 -6.99 -11.18
N THR A 68 -11.88 -6.88 -10.40
CA THR A 68 -12.21 -7.75 -9.26
C THR A 68 -12.17 -9.25 -9.59
N THR A 69 -12.71 -9.65 -10.74
CA THR A 69 -12.73 -11.04 -11.19
C THR A 69 -11.32 -11.56 -11.49
N ALA A 70 -10.42 -10.72 -12.01
CA ALA A 70 -9.03 -11.09 -12.25
C ALA A 70 -8.28 -11.28 -10.93
N HIS A 71 -8.51 -10.41 -9.95
CA HIS A 71 -7.88 -10.52 -8.64
C HIS A 71 -8.35 -11.75 -7.86
N ALA A 72 -9.66 -12.01 -7.83
CA ALA A 72 -10.22 -13.23 -7.26
C ALA A 72 -9.66 -14.49 -7.95
N ARG A 73 -9.56 -14.49 -9.28
CA ARG A 73 -8.92 -15.59 -10.04
C ARG A 73 -7.47 -15.79 -9.61
N ALA A 74 -6.72 -14.73 -9.37
CA ALA A 74 -5.31 -14.80 -8.96
C ALA A 74 -5.14 -15.45 -7.57
N PHE A 75 -6.03 -15.19 -6.61
CA PHE A 75 -6.08 -15.92 -5.34
C PHE A 75 -6.43 -17.39 -5.55
N LYS A 76 -7.39 -17.67 -6.43
CA LYS A 76 -7.82 -19.05 -6.71
C LYS A 76 -6.70 -19.89 -7.32
N THR A 77 -5.94 -19.36 -8.28
CA THR A 77 -4.82 -20.09 -8.90
C THR A 77 -3.67 -20.38 -7.93
N ARG A 78 -3.66 -19.72 -6.77
CA ARG A 78 -2.64 -19.88 -5.72
C ARG A 78 -3.17 -20.60 -4.49
N ALA A 79 -4.34 -21.23 -4.57
CA ALA A 79 -5.00 -21.91 -3.45
C ALA A 79 -5.19 -21.02 -2.21
N GLN A 80 -5.32 -19.71 -2.40
CA GLN A 80 -5.57 -18.71 -1.35
C GLN A 80 -7.01 -18.17 -1.39
N TRP A 81 -7.87 -18.74 -2.25
CA TRP A 81 -9.29 -18.39 -2.33
C TRP A 81 -10.12 -19.27 -1.40
N HIS A 82 -11.07 -18.65 -0.71
CA HIS A 82 -12.07 -19.31 0.11
C HIS A 82 -13.47 -18.89 -0.32
N VAL A 83 -14.41 -19.83 -0.23
CA VAL A 83 -15.84 -19.59 -0.50
C VAL A 83 -16.55 -19.14 0.77
N ASP A 84 -17.68 -18.45 0.60
CA ASP A 84 -18.53 -17.92 1.67
C ASP A 84 -17.76 -17.00 2.65
N ILE A 85 -18.16 -17.03 3.92
CA ILE A 85 -17.56 -16.27 5.03
C ILE A 85 -16.96 -17.15 6.13
N ALA A 86 -16.97 -18.48 5.95
CA ALA A 86 -16.52 -19.40 6.98
C ALA A 86 -15.02 -19.22 7.23
N GLY A 87 -14.67 -18.76 8.43
CA GLY A 87 -13.27 -18.52 8.80
C GLY A 87 -12.68 -17.24 8.23
N ILE A 88 -13.48 -16.35 7.61
CA ILE A 88 -13.03 -15.01 7.20
C ILE A 88 -12.46 -14.26 8.41
N ARG A 89 -11.41 -13.47 8.20
CA ARG A 89 -10.71 -12.77 9.28
C ARG A 89 -10.10 -11.46 8.81
N ARG A 90 -9.69 -10.64 9.78
CA ARG A 90 -8.96 -9.39 9.56
C ARG A 90 -7.78 -9.63 8.60
N GLY A 91 -7.69 -8.80 7.56
CA GLY A 91 -6.71 -8.90 6.48
C GLY A 91 -7.14 -9.71 5.25
N ASP A 92 -8.23 -10.47 5.30
CA ASP A 92 -8.72 -11.10 4.07
C ASP A 92 -9.20 -10.02 3.09
N ILE A 93 -9.00 -10.26 1.78
CA ILE A 93 -9.54 -9.43 0.71
C ILE A 93 -10.89 -10.03 0.33
N VAL A 94 -11.98 -9.35 0.66
CA VAL A 94 -13.34 -9.85 0.45
C VAL A 94 -13.89 -9.35 -0.87
N PHE A 95 -14.55 -10.25 -1.60
CA PHE A 95 -15.12 -9.98 -2.91
C PHE A 95 -16.63 -10.18 -2.87
N PHE A 96 -17.36 -9.29 -3.54
CA PHE A 96 -18.82 -9.22 -3.47
C PHE A 96 -19.47 -9.53 -4.82
N ASP A 97 -20.55 -10.29 -4.81
CA ASP A 97 -21.49 -10.45 -5.93
C ASP A 97 -22.85 -9.93 -5.42
N TRP A 98 -23.24 -8.76 -5.89
CA TRP A 98 -24.46 -8.08 -5.46
C TRP A 98 -25.71 -8.69 -6.11
N GLY A 99 -25.55 -9.50 -7.15
CA GLY A 99 -26.63 -10.31 -7.70
C GLY A 99 -26.96 -11.54 -6.86
N GLY A 100 -26.18 -11.82 -5.80
CA GLY A 100 -26.37 -12.98 -4.94
C GLY A 100 -26.11 -14.29 -5.68
N THR A 101 -25.41 -14.25 -6.80
CA THR A 101 -25.03 -15.46 -7.52
C THR A 101 -23.70 -15.96 -6.95
N ASP A 102 -23.57 -17.22 -6.56
CA ASP A 102 -22.27 -17.79 -6.13
C ASP A 102 -21.34 -18.02 -7.36
N VAL A 103 -21.36 -17.07 -8.30
CA VAL A 103 -20.77 -17.23 -9.63
C VAL A 103 -19.60 -16.29 -9.78
N LYS A 104 -18.41 -16.91 -9.74
CA LYS A 104 -17.06 -16.36 -9.96
C LYS A 104 -16.87 -15.44 -11.18
N ALA A 105 -17.86 -15.36 -12.07
CA ALA A 105 -17.88 -14.50 -13.26
C ALA A 105 -18.58 -13.14 -13.04
N LYS A 106 -19.13 -12.87 -11.85
CA LYS A 106 -19.94 -11.67 -11.54
C LYS A 106 -19.54 -11.00 -10.22
N ILE A 107 -18.24 -10.88 -9.98
CA ILE A 107 -17.77 -10.13 -8.82
C ILE A 107 -17.88 -8.64 -9.15
N ASP A 108 -18.73 -7.93 -8.42
CA ASP A 108 -19.03 -6.51 -8.64
C ASP A 108 -18.08 -5.60 -7.84
N HIS A 109 -17.61 -6.06 -6.68
CA HIS A 109 -16.89 -5.19 -5.74
C HIS A 109 -15.86 -5.94 -4.89
N VAL A 110 -14.97 -5.20 -4.23
CA VAL A 110 -13.92 -5.72 -3.36
C VAL A 110 -13.63 -4.79 -2.21
N GLY A 111 -13.21 -5.35 -1.07
CA GLY A 111 -12.76 -4.61 0.11
C GLY A 111 -11.72 -5.36 0.92
N ILE A 112 -11.13 -4.67 1.91
CA ILE A 112 -10.29 -5.31 2.93
C ILE A 112 -11.09 -5.54 4.22
N VAL A 113 -11.01 -6.75 4.77
CA VAL A 113 -11.64 -7.09 6.04
C VAL A 113 -10.85 -6.48 7.20
N THR A 114 -11.51 -5.67 8.02
CA THR A 114 -10.93 -5.07 9.23
C THR A 114 -11.38 -5.79 10.50
N GLY A 115 -12.45 -6.59 10.46
CA GLY A 115 -12.89 -7.36 11.60
C GLY A 115 -14.08 -8.25 11.30
N VAL A 116 -14.38 -9.15 12.24
CA VAL A 116 -15.52 -10.06 12.15
C VAL A 116 -16.16 -10.18 13.53
N SER A 117 -17.49 -10.10 13.59
CA SER A 117 -18.25 -10.32 14.83
C SER A 117 -19.56 -11.03 14.51
N GLY A 118 -19.69 -12.27 14.98
CA GLY A 118 -20.79 -13.15 14.57
C GLY A 118 -20.82 -13.31 13.05
N SER A 119 -21.97 -13.04 12.42
CA SER A 119 -22.16 -13.09 10.96
C SER A 119 -21.84 -11.76 10.25
N LYS A 120 -21.31 -10.77 10.97
CA LYS A 120 -20.99 -9.44 10.41
C LYS A 120 -19.52 -9.37 10.05
N VAL A 121 -19.23 -8.95 8.83
CA VAL A 121 -17.89 -8.69 8.32
C VAL A 121 -17.71 -7.18 8.23
N TYR A 122 -16.70 -6.63 8.89
CA TYR A 122 -16.36 -5.20 8.85
C TYR A 122 -15.28 -4.97 7.81
N THR A 123 -15.48 -3.99 6.94
CA THR A 123 -14.64 -3.77 5.77
C THR A 123 -14.28 -2.31 5.60
N ILE A 124 -13.19 -2.06 4.86
CA ILE A 124 -12.92 -0.79 4.20
C ILE A 124 -12.94 -1.06 2.70
N GLU A 125 -13.69 -0.24 1.98
CA GLU A 125 -13.99 -0.44 0.56
C GLU A 125 -13.81 0.89 -0.16
N GLY A 126 -12.96 0.92 -1.20
CA GLY A 126 -12.84 2.06 -2.09
C GLY A 126 -13.95 2.04 -3.15
N ASN A 127 -14.37 3.21 -3.62
CA ASN A 127 -15.35 3.34 -4.71
C ASN A 127 -16.72 2.68 -4.43
N TYR A 128 -17.14 2.61 -3.16
CA TYR A 128 -18.54 2.32 -2.85
C TYR A 128 -19.30 3.64 -2.82
N GLY A 129 -20.18 3.88 -3.79
CA GLY A 129 -20.83 5.19 -3.96
C GLY A 129 -19.82 6.32 -4.23
N ASP A 130 -18.79 6.03 -5.01
CA ASP A 130 -17.71 6.95 -5.40
C ASP A 130 -16.85 7.48 -4.24
N VAL A 131 -16.87 6.82 -3.07
CA VAL A 131 -16.07 7.16 -1.89
C VAL A 131 -15.41 5.93 -1.26
N CYS A 132 -14.34 6.12 -0.49
CA CYS A 132 -13.78 5.09 0.39
C CYS A 132 -14.39 5.17 1.79
N GLU A 133 -15.06 4.12 2.24
CA GLU A 133 -15.77 4.09 3.51
C GLU A 133 -15.70 2.75 4.22
N ARG A 134 -16.15 2.75 5.48
CA ARG A 134 -16.33 1.52 6.26
C ARG A 134 -17.71 0.95 6.02
N HIS A 135 -17.79 -0.36 5.86
CA HIS A 135 -19.06 -1.06 5.76
C HIS A 135 -19.15 -2.24 6.73
N VAL A 136 -20.40 -2.62 6.99
CA VAL A 136 -20.75 -3.87 7.66
C VAL A 136 -21.50 -4.72 6.67
N ARG A 137 -20.88 -5.83 6.26
CA ARG A 137 -21.38 -6.73 5.24
C ARG A 137 -21.89 -8.01 5.88
N LYS A 138 -22.94 -8.59 5.28
CA LYS A 138 -23.52 -9.89 5.63
C LYS A 138 -23.11 -10.93 4.59
N SER A 139 -23.16 -12.21 4.96
CA SER A 139 -22.75 -13.33 4.12
C SER A 139 -23.42 -13.38 2.75
N ASN A 140 -24.69 -12.99 2.65
CA ASN A 140 -25.49 -13.10 1.43
C ASN A 140 -25.03 -12.19 0.27
N TRP A 141 -24.06 -11.30 0.52
CA TRP A 141 -23.47 -10.41 -0.49
C TRP A 141 -22.03 -10.80 -0.86
N ILE A 142 -21.45 -11.78 -0.18
CA ILE A 142 -20.04 -12.14 -0.29
C ILE A 142 -19.90 -13.37 -1.19
N ALA A 143 -19.20 -13.21 -2.31
CA ALA A 143 -18.88 -14.31 -3.21
C ALA A 143 -17.73 -15.19 -2.68
N GLY A 144 -16.90 -14.61 -1.81
CA GLY A 144 -15.79 -15.28 -1.16
C GLY A 144 -14.70 -14.28 -0.81
N TYR A 145 -13.55 -14.80 -0.42
CA TYR A 145 -12.42 -13.97 -0.04
C TYR A 145 -11.08 -14.59 -0.44
N GLY A 146 -10.15 -13.73 -0.84
CA GLY A 146 -8.75 -14.04 -0.93
C GLY A 146 -8.10 -13.91 0.43
N ARG A 147 -7.24 -14.86 0.80
CA ARG A 147 -6.44 -14.82 2.02
C ARG A 147 -4.98 -14.55 1.67
N PRO A 148 -4.50 -13.29 1.79
CA PRO A 148 -3.10 -12.99 1.59
C PRO A 148 -2.23 -13.75 2.59
N ILE A 149 -1.09 -14.25 2.12
CA ILE A 149 -0.03 -14.75 3.00
C ILE A 149 0.81 -13.52 3.38
N TYR A 150 0.29 -12.73 4.32
CA TYR A 150 1.04 -11.61 4.87
C TYR A 150 2.35 -12.10 5.46
N VAL A 151 3.44 -11.43 5.12
CA VAL A 151 4.73 -11.76 5.68
C VAL A 151 4.84 -11.11 7.06
N HIS A 152 4.24 -11.77 8.05
CA HIS A 152 4.34 -11.37 9.45
C HIS A 152 5.72 -11.77 9.99
N SER A 153 6.54 -10.79 10.40
CA SER A 153 7.74 -11.10 11.18
C SER A 153 7.33 -11.32 12.64
N GLY A 154 7.11 -12.57 13.04
CA GLY A 154 7.01 -12.94 14.46
C GLY A 154 8.36 -13.00 15.17
N GLY A 155 9.46 -12.77 14.45
CA GLY A 155 10.82 -12.57 14.99
C GLY A 155 11.33 -11.16 14.66
N PRO A 156 12.51 -10.76 15.18
CA PRO A 156 13.13 -9.50 14.80
C PRO A 156 13.14 -9.39 13.27
N ARG A 157 12.61 -8.28 12.77
CA ARG A 157 12.43 -8.01 11.33
C ARG A 157 13.81 -8.03 10.64
N THR A 158 14.24 -9.20 10.16
CA THR A 158 15.50 -9.33 9.43
C THR A 158 15.32 -8.83 7.98
N GLY A 159 16.33 -8.12 7.48
CA GLY A 159 16.36 -7.57 6.11
C GLY A 159 15.95 -6.09 5.99
N PHE A 160 15.85 -5.63 4.74
CA PHE A 160 15.67 -4.20 4.40
C PHE A 160 14.30 -3.90 3.80
N VAL A 161 13.80 -2.69 4.03
CA VAL A 161 12.53 -2.20 3.47
C VAL A 161 12.68 -2.13 1.94
N ILE A 162 11.71 -2.64 1.19
CA ILE A 162 11.67 -2.49 -0.27
C ILE A 162 11.27 -1.04 -0.57
N PHE A 163 11.81 -0.45 -1.63
CA PHE A 163 11.50 0.92 -2.01
C PHE A 163 9.98 1.15 -2.14
N PRO A 164 9.37 2.02 -1.31
CA PRO A 164 7.91 2.19 -1.23
C PRO A 164 7.32 3.06 -2.37
N GLY A 165 8.15 3.44 -3.35
CA GLY A 165 7.80 4.33 -4.44
C GLY A 165 8.07 5.81 -4.13
N LYS A 166 8.34 6.61 -5.17
CA LYS A 166 8.69 8.04 -5.05
C LYS A 166 7.58 8.84 -4.34
N SER A 167 6.31 8.51 -4.64
CA SER A 167 5.11 9.13 -4.04
C SER A 167 4.94 8.84 -2.56
N PHE A 168 5.75 7.97 -1.96
CA PHE A 168 5.72 7.74 -0.52
C PHE A 168 6.28 8.94 0.26
N PHE A 169 7.26 9.65 -0.27
CA PHE A 169 8.01 10.68 0.44
C PHE A 169 7.37 12.06 0.25
N VAL A 170 6.30 12.30 1.02
CA VAL A 170 5.52 13.55 0.99
C VAL A 170 5.60 14.24 2.33
N THR A 171 5.82 15.57 2.33
CA THR A 171 5.95 16.38 3.54
C THR A 171 4.82 16.13 4.53
N GLY A 172 5.19 15.88 5.79
CA GLY A 172 4.25 15.62 6.88
C GLY A 172 3.78 14.18 7.00
N ARG A 173 4.13 13.29 6.06
CA ARG A 173 3.81 11.86 6.20
C ARG A 173 4.50 11.28 7.43
N ARG A 174 3.74 10.60 8.29
CA ARG A 174 4.24 9.84 9.42
C ARG A 174 4.37 8.36 9.07
N SER A 175 5.51 7.72 9.32
CA SER A 175 5.71 6.29 9.11
C SER A 175 6.93 5.75 9.87
N PRO A 176 6.87 4.51 10.41
CA PRO A 176 8.06 3.82 10.93
C PRO A 176 9.15 3.61 9.87
N ILE A 177 8.80 3.54 8.57
CA ILE A 177 9.79 3.46 7.48
C ILE A 177 10.63 4.74 7.41
N ILE A 178 10.03 5.90 7.68
CA ILE A 178 10.74 7.19 7.72
C ILE A 178 11.68 7.22 8.91
N ALA A 179 11.24 6.77 10.09
CA ALA A 179 12.12 6.64 11.27
C ALA A 179 13.31 5.71 11.02
N ALA A 180 13.07 4.56 10.39
CA ALA A 180 14.13 3.62 10.04
C ALA A 180 15.13 4.21 9.02
N MET A 181 14.61 4.94 8.03
CA MET A 181 15.44 5.64 7.04
C MET A 181 16.25 6.76 7.69
N HIS A 182 15.64 7.55 8.58
CA HIS A 182 16.30 8.58 9.37
C HIS A 182 17.48 8.01 10.14
N ASP A 183 17.25 6.96 10.92
CA ASP A 183 18.29 6.28 11.70
C ASP A 183 19.40 5.74 10.78
N ARG A 184 19.03 5.24 9.58
CA ARG A 184 20.00 4.76 8.61
C ARG A 184 20.83 5.88 7.98
N LEU A 185 20.23 7.03 7.65
CA LEU A 185 20.92 8.21 7.12
C LEU A 185 21.92 8.77 8.13
N VAL A 186 21.58 8.76 9.42
CA VAL A 186 22.52 9.05 10.52
C VAL A 186 23.67 8.04 10.53
N ALA A 187 23.37 6.74 10.50
CA ALA A 187 24.38 5.69 10.55
C ALA A 187 25.38 5.72 9.37
N VAL A 188 24.96 6.18 8.19
CA VAL A 188 25.86 6.34 7.03
C VAL A 188 26.51 7.72 6.94
N GLY A 189 26.31 8.59 7.94
CA GLY A 189 26.94 9.92 8.03
C GLY A 189 26.38 10.95 7.05
N CYS A 190 25.13 10.78 6.60
CA CYS A 190 24.45 11.68 5.67
C CYS A 190 23.42 12.59 6.35
N ASN A 191 23.38 12.64 7.68
CA ASN A 191 22.39 13.43 8.41
C ASN A 191 22.55 14.95 8.21
N LYS A 192 21.42 15.62 8.02
CA LYS A 192 21.23 17.09 7.94
C LYS A 192 20.07 17.54 8.83
N TYR A 193 19.84 16.79 9.91
CA TYR A 193 18.80 17.04 10.90
C TYR A 193 19.22 18.11 11.91
N GLU A 194 18.33 19.06 12.16
CA GLU A 194 18.49 20.08 13.20
C GLU A 194 18.04 19.54 14.57
N THR A 195 17.05 18.64 14.58
CA THR A 195 16.53 17.98 15.79
C THR A 195 16.26 16.49 15.52
N GLN A 196 16.17 15.69 16.58
CA GLN A 196 15.78 14.27 16.50
C GLN A 196 14.29 14.04 16.81
N THR A 197 13.55 15.11 17.12
CA THR A 197 12.10 15.04 17.36
C THR A 197 11.35 14.78 16.06
N ASN A 198 10.27 14.00 16.11
CA ASN A 198 9.48 13.61 14.94
C ASN A 198 10.29 12.90 13.84
N LYS A 199 11.27 12.06 14.21
CA LYS A 199 12.08 11.29 13.26
C LYS A 199 11.26 10.37 12.34
N ASP A 200 10.01 10.08 12.69
CA ASP A 200 9.07 9.29 11.92
C ASP A 200 8.23 10.13 10.94
N VAL A 201 8.47 11.45 10.84
CA VAL A 201 7.71 12.36 9.97
C VAL A 201 8.62 12.92 8.88
N TRP A 202 8.26 12.69 7.62
CA TRP A 202 9.05 13.15 6.46
C TRP A 202 9.04 14.68 6.39
N GLY A 203 10.23 15.27 6.44
CA GLY A 203 10.42 16.72 6.40
C GLY A 203 11.64 17.19 5.60
N SER A 204 11.93 18.49 5.72
CA SER A 204 13.06 19.13 5.04
C SER A 204 14.42 18.57 5.49
N GLY A 205 14.52 18.12 6.75
CA GLY A 205 15.70 17.43 7.27
C GLY A 205 15.96 16.10 6.54
N ASP A 206 14.92 15.31 6.28
CA ASP A 206 15.04 14.05 5.52
C ASP A 206 15.43 14.31 4.08
N LEU A 207 14.77 15.27 3.43
CA LEU A 207 15.06 15.66 2.04
C LEU A 207 16.54 16.02 1.87
N ARG A 208 17.09 16.87 2.75
CA ARG A 208 18.50 17.25 2.74
C ARG A 208 19.43 16.09 3.05
N SER A 209 19.07 15.26 4.03
CA SER A 209 19.87 14.11 4.43
C SER A 209 19.97 13.08 3.31
N TYR A 210 18.85 12.83 2.63
CA TYR A 210 18.80 11.89 1.53
C TYR A 210 19.49 12.41 0.27
N SER A 211 19.42 13.72 0.00
CA SER A 211 20.22 14.34 -1.08
C SER A 211 21.72 14.14 -0.84
N ALA A 212 22.19 14.30 0.41
CA ALA A 212 23.57 14.01 0.76
C ALA A 212 23.94 12.52 0.57
N TRP A 213 22.99 11.61 0.81
CA TRP A 213 23.16 10.18 0.50
C TRP A 213 23.25 9.90 -1.00
N GLN A 214 22.40 10.52 -1.82
CA GLN A 214 22.48 10.43 -3.29
C GLN A 214 23.84 10.95 -3.79
N GLN A 215 24.29 12.10 -3.31
CA GLN A 215 25.61 12.63 -3.65
C GLN A 215 26.75 11.68 -3.25
N LYS A 216 26.67 11.07 -2.05
CA LYS A 216 27.66 10.08 -1.59
C LYS A 216 27.74 8.84 -2.49
N LEU A 217 26.65 8.51 -3.17
CA LEU A 217 26.59 7.43 -4.16
C LEU A 217 27.04 7.85 -5.57
N GLY A 218 27.39 9.13 -5.79
CA GLY A 218 27.86 9.68 -7.06
C GLY A 218 26.77 10.32 -7.94
N PHE A 219 25.52 10.41 -7.46
CA PHE A 219 24.45 11.11 -8.18
C PHE A 219 24.70 12.62 -8.18
N GLN A 220 24.29 13.29 -9.27
CA GLN A 220 24.58 14.71 -9.50
C GLN A 220 23.45 15.63 -9.03
N GLY A 221 23.82 16.85 -8.65
CA GLY A 221 22.88 17.89 -8.20
C GLY A 221 22.64 17.87 -6.69
N SER A 222 21.54 18.48 -6.25
CA SER A 222 21.15 18.53 -4.84
C SER A 222 19.69 18.97 -4.66
N VAL A 223 19.23 19.12 -3.41
CA VAL A 223 17.93 19.74 -3.09
C VAL A 223 17.75 21.14 -3.67
N SER A 224 18.83 21.88 -3.96
CA SER A 224 18.75 23.21 -4.59
C SER A 224 18.43 23.14 -6.09
N GLN A 225 18.47 21.94 -6.67
CA GLN A 225 18.14 21.65 -8.06
C GLN A 225 17.05 20.57 -8.09
N PRO A 226 15.78 20.92 -7.83
CA PRO A 226 14.67 19.97 -7.83
C PRO A 226 14.59 19.22 -9.17
N GLY A 227 14.43 17.90 -9.10
CA GLY A 227 14.41 17.03 -10.28
C GLY A 227 15.78 16.55 -10.75
N SER A 228 16.87 17.00 -10.13
CA SER A 228 18.20 16.41 -10.31
C SER A 228 18.27 14.97 -9.75
N ASP A 229 19.30 14.23 -10.16
CA ASP A 229 19.58 12.87 -9.69
C ASP A 229 19.74 12.78 -8.16
N ALA A 230 20.14 13.88 -7.52
CA ALA A 230 20.30 14.03 -6.09
C ALA A 230 19.30 15.04 -5.48
N ASP A 231 18.07 15.10 -5.99
CA ASP A 231 16.98 16.00 -5.54
C ASP A 231 16.53 15.79 -4.07
N GLY A 232 16.99 14.74 -3.40
CA GLY A 232 16.62 14.38 -2.04
C GLY A 232 15.40 13.49 -1.93
N ILE A 233 14.69 13.22 -3.03
CA ILE A 233 13.58 12.28 -3.02
C ILE A 233 14.11 10.87 -3.32
N PRO A 234 13.82 9.88 -2.46
CA PRO A 234 14.29 8.53 -2.68
C PRO A 234 13.85 7.94 -4.02
N GLY A 235 14.80 7.32 -4.71
CA GLY A 235 14.61 6.47 -5.88
C GLY A 235 15.02 5.03 -5.56
N LYS A 236 14.59 4.07 -6.38
CA LYS A 236 14.81 2.63 -6.14
C LYS A 236 16.28 2.29 -5.90
N ASP A 237 17.17 2.77 -6.77
CA ASP A 237 18.60 2.43 -6.72
C ASP A 237 19.30 2.99 -5.47
N SER A 238 19.02 4.26 -5.12
CA SER A 238 19.59 4.87 -3.91
C SER A 238 19.02 4.25 -2.64
N TRP A 239 17.74 3.84 -2.66
CA TRP A 239 17.06 3.20 -1.54
C TRP A 239 17.62 1.80 -1.26
N ASP A 240 17.76 0.98 -2.30
CA ASP A 240 18.27 -0.38 -2.20
C ASP A 240 19.72 -0.42 -1.68
N ARG A 241 20.49 0.65 -1.93
CA ARG A 241 21.85 0.84 -1.40
C ARG A 241 21.84 1.39 0.03
N LEU A 242 20.83 2.17 0.42
CA LEU A 242 20.73 2.72 1.77
C LEU A 242 20.54 1.60 2.79
N LYS A 243 19.89 0.49 2.41
CA LYS A 243 19.67 -0.67 3.29
C LYS A 243 18.91 -0.26 4.55
N VAL A 244 17.74 0.37 4.37
CA VAL A 244 16.86 0.79 5.47
C VAL A 244 16.34 -0.45 6.20
N PRO A 245 16.64 -0.63 7.51
CA PRO A 245 16.19 -1.80 8.25
C PRO A 245 14.68 -1.88 8.31
N ARG A 246 14.14 -3.10 8.29
CA ARG A 246 12.73 -3.31 8.62
C ARG A 246 12.60 -3.14 10.14
N THR A 247 11.89 -2.09 10.57
CA THR A 247 11.57 -1.82 11.98
C THR A 247 10.21 -2.33 12.34
#